data_AF-A0A9E0QRU8-F1
#
_entry.id   AF-A0A9E0QRU8-F1
#
_cell.length_a   1.000
_cell.length_b   1.000
_cell.length_c   1.000
_cell.angle_alpha   90.00
_cell.angle_beta   90.00
_cell.angle_gamma   90.00
#
_symmetry.space_group_name_H-M   'P 1'
#
loop_
_entity.id
_entity.type
_entity.pdbx_description
1 polymer ?
#
loop_
_entity_poly.entity_id
_entity_poly.type
_entity_poly.pdbx_seq_one_letter_code
_entity_poly.pdbx_strand_id
1 'polypeptide(L)' 'FVDPTFAPGTGTPEVGGPNSYQALQVVRGLEGVNIIGADLVEVSPPFDASGGTAFLGASIMFELLCVMARLHAKG' A
#
# COMPACT_ATOMS: atom_id res chain seq x y z
N PHE A 1 -3.57 1.44 6.76
CA PHE A 1 -3.63 2.74 7.47
C PHE A 1 -2.36 3.51 7.19
N VAL A 2 -2.46 4.72 6.64
CA VAL A 2 -1.37 5.65 6.29
C VAL A 2 -1.84 7.05 6.69
N ASP A 3 -0.94 7.92 7.17
CA ASP A 3 -1.33 9.27 7.58
C ASP A 3 -1.98 10.05 6.40
N PRO A 4 -3.04 10.84 6.64
CA PRO A 4 -3.73 11.63 5.62
C PRO A 4 -2.82 12.62 4.88
N THR A 5 -1.67 12.99 5.46
CA THR A 5 -0.64 13.77 4.76
C THR A 5 -0.13 13.06 3.49
N PHE A 6 -0.14 11.72 3.48
CA PHE A 6 0.35 10.89 2.38
C PHE A 6 -0.75 10.13 1.63
N ALA A 7 -1.89 9.88 2.27
CA ALA A 7 -3.05 9.19 1.70
C ALA A 7 -4.35 9.93 2.00
N PRO A 8 -4.52 11.19 1.54
CA PRO A 8 -5.73 11.98 1.82
C PRO A 8 -7.00 11.42 1.15
N GLY A 9 -6.84 10.68 0.06
CA GLY A 9 -7.92 10.12 -0.75
C GLY A 9 -8.54 8.88 -0.14
N THR A 10 -9.19 8.99 1.01
CA THR A 10 -9.89 7.89 1.69
C THR A 10 -11.19 8.38 2.32
N GLY A 11 -12.15 7.49 2.54
CA GLY A 11 -13.45 7.85 3.14
C GLY A 11 -13.38 8.20 4.62
N THR A 12 -12.35 7.73 5.34
CA THR A 12 -12.21 7.88 6.80
C THR A 12 -10.77 8.24 7.18
N PRO A 13 -10.32 9.49 6.95
CA PRO A 13 -8.95 9.90 7.27
C PRO A 13 -8.73 9.98 8.79
N GLU A 14 -7.65 9.34 9.27
CA GLU A 14 -7.28 9.31 10.69
C GLU A 14 -5.81 9.74 10.88
N VAL A 15 -5.55 10.73 11.73
CA VAL A 15 -4.20 11.31 11.92
C VAL A 15 -3.26 10.40 12.72
N GLY A 16 -1.94 10.62 12.58
CA GLY A 16 -0.93 9.89 13.35
C GLY A 16 -0.56 8.55 12.73
N GLY A 17 -0.84 8.37 11.44
CA GLY A 17 -0.49 7.17 10.70
C GLY A 17 0.98 7.11 10.30
N PRO A 18 1.43 5.97 9.75
CA PRO A 18 2.75 5.85 9.16
C PRO A 18 2.85 6.71 7.90
N ASN A 19 4.07 7.14 7.56
CA ASN A 19 4.34 7.77 6.28
C ASN A 19 4.48 6.75 5.13
N SER A 20 4.53 7.21 3.88
CA SER A 20 4.64 6.34 2.70
C SER A 20 5.85 5.40 2.76
N TYR A 21 7.00 5.87 3.27
CA TYR A 21 8.20 5.05 3.37
C TYR A 21 8.00 3.88 4.33
N GLN A 22 7.44 4.14 5.51
CA GLN A 22 7.13 3.11 6.49
C GLN A 22 6.13 2.09 5.95
N ALA A 23 5.10 2.53 5.21
CA ALA A 23 4.15 1.62 4.56
C ALA A 23 4.84 0.65 3.58
N LEU A 24 5.76 1.14 2.75
CA LEU A 24 6.53 0.29 1.83
C LEU A 24 7.47 -0.66 2.58
N GLN A 25 8.07 -0.24 3.69
CA GLN A 25 8.92 -1.12 4.50
C GLN A 25 8.13 -2.28 5.10
N VAL A 26 6.90 -2.05 5.55
CA VAL A 26 6.02 -3.13 6.05
C VAL A 26 5.79 -4.19 4.98
N VAL A 27 5.44 -3.77 3.75
CA VAL A 27 5.22 -4.71 2.63
C VAL A 27 6.49 -5.52 2.34
N ARG A 28 7.64 -4.85 2.24
CA ARG A 28 8.93 -5.52 1.98
C ARG A 28 9.32 -6.50 3.09
N GLY A 29 8.96 -6.19 4.33
CA GLY A 29 9.15 -7.08 5.48
C GLY A 29 8.34 -8.38 5.42
N LEU A 30 7.37 -8.50 4.50
CA LEU A 30 6.62 -9.73 4.27
C LEU A 30 7.36 -10.74 3.36
N GLU A 31 8.60 -10.44 2.94
CA GLU A 31 9.40 -11.37 2.15
C GLU A 31 9.54 -12.74 2.85
N GLY A 32 9.20 -13.81 2.14
CA GLY A 32 9.22 -15.18 2.68
C GLY A 32 7.87 -15.67 3.23
N VAL A 33 6.89 -14.79 3.43
CA VAL A 33 5.54 -15.17 3.88
C VAL A 33 4.70 -15.66 2.70
N ASN A 34 4.10 -16.86 2.81
CA ASN A 34 3.22 -17.42 1.78
C ASN A 34 1.88 -16.66 1.65
N ILE A 35 1.89 -15.55 0.90
CA ILE A 35 0.72 -14.73 0.60
C ILE A 35 0.02 -15.29 -0.64
N ILE A 36 -1.17 -15.88 -0.45
CA ILE A 36 -1.98 -16.47 -1.54
C ILE A 36 -2.85 -15.44 -2.29
N GLY A 37 -2.92 -14.21 -1.78
CA GLY A 37 -3.72 -13.11 -2.32
C GLY A 37 -3.61 -11.87 -1.44
N ALA A 38 -3.78 -10.70 -2.04
CA ALA A 38 -3.79 -9.42 -1.34
C ALA A 38 -4.69 -8.42 -2.09
N ASP A 39 -5.24 -7.44 -1.37
CA ASP A 39 -5.98 -6.33 -1.92
C ASP A 39 -5.39 -4.99 -1.43
N LEU A 40 -5.73 -3.93 -2.17
CA LEU A 40 -5.51 -2.55 -1.76
C LEU A 40 -6.85 -1.83 -1.85
N VAL A 41 -7.39 -1.44 -0.71
CA VAL A 41 -8.72 -0.85 -0.56
C VAL A 41 -8.65 0.61 -0.12
N GLU A 42 -9.81 1.26 -0.06
CA GLU A 42 -9.99 2.61 0.51
C GLU A 42 -9.32 3.77 -0.25
N VAL A 43 -8.95 3.57 -1.52
CA VAL A 43 -8.64 4.68 -2.43
C VAL A 43 -9.94 5.35 -2.87
N SER A 44 -10.11 6.62 -2.52
CA SER A 44 -11.25 7.47 -2.85
C SER A 44 -10.78 8.70 -3.64
N PRO A 45 -10.81 8.64 -4.99
CA PRO A 45 -10.37 9.73 -5.86
C PRO A 45 -11.02 11.10 -5.58
N PRO A 46 -12.32 11.21 -5.21
CA PRO A 46 -12.93 12.50 -4.91
C PRO A 46 -12.26 13.28 -3.77
N PHE A 47 -11.56 12.61 -2.86
CA PHE A 47 -10.87 13.24 -1.72
C PHE A 47 -9.38 13.52 -1.98
N ASP A 48 -8.88 13.23 -3.19
CA ASP A 48 -7.49 13.47 -3.56
C ASP A 48 -7.35 13.97 -4.99
N ALA A 49 -7.48 15.29 -5.14
CA ALA A 49 -7.35 15.97 -6.42
C ALA A 49 -5.96 15.84 -7.06
N SER A 50 -4.92 15.55 -6.26
CA SER A 50 -3.54 15.38 -6.74
C SER A 50 -3.26 13.96 -7.25
N GLY A 51 -4.08 12.98 -6.86
CA GLY A 51 -3.87 11.56 -7.15
C GLY A 51 -2.74 10.91 -6.35
N GLY A 52 -2.22 11.55 -5.31
CA GLY A 52 -1.10 11.03 -4.50
C GLY A 52 -1.41 9.68 -3.83
N THR A 53 -2.63 9.50 -3.34
CA THR A 53 -3.17 8.28 -2.74
C THR A 53 -3.27 7.17 -3.76
N ALA A 54 -3.72 7.47 -4.98
CA ALA A 54 -3.75 6.49 -6.06
C ALA A 54 -2.34 6.04 -6.45
N PHE A 55 -1.39 6.97 -6.53
CA PHE A 55 0.01 6.66 -6.83
C PHE A 55 0.70 5.85 -5.71
N LEU A 56 0.45 6.22 -4.45
CA LEU A 56 0.91 5.46 -3.29
C LEU A 56 0.32 4.05 -3.29
N GLY A 57 -0.98 3.93 -3.58
CA GLY A 57 -1.67 2.67 -3.73
C GLY A 57 -1.04 1.77 -4.79
N ALA A 58 -0.80 2.29 -5.99
CA ALA A 58 -0.11 1.57 -7.06
C ALA A 58 1.29 1.11 -6.66
N SER A 59 2.03 1.96 -5.93
CA SER A 59 3.37 1.64 -5.42
C SER A 59 3.34 0.48 -4.41
N ILE A 60 2.38 0.49 -3.47
CA ILE A 60 2.18 -0.58 -2.50
C ILE A 60 1.78 -1.88 -3.20
N MET A 61 0.86 -1.83 -4.17
CA MET A 61 0.46 -3.01 -4.95
C MET A 61 1.64 -3.62 -5.72
N PHE A 62 2.52 -2.78 -6.28
CA PHE A 62 3.71 -3.26 -6.98
C PHE A 62 4.69 -3.97 -6.03
N GLU A 63 4.95 -3.42 -4.84
CA GLU A 63 5.79 -4.07 -3.83
C GLU A 63 5.18 -5.41 -3.36
N LEU A 64 3.86 -5.46 -3.14
CA LEU A 64 3.15 -6.70 -2.80
C LEU A 64 3.32 -7.75 -3.91
N LEU A 65 3.13 -7.35 -5.17
CA LEU A 65 3.34 -8.22 -6.33
C LEU A 65 4.78 -8.78 -6.36
N CYS A 66 5.79 -7.94 -6.11
CA CYS A 66 7.18 -8.39 -6.05
C CYS A 66 7.41 -9.44 -4.95
N VAL A 67 6.88 -9.20 -3.75
CA VAL A 67 6.98 -10.14 -2.62
C VAL A 67 6.32 -11.48 -2.96
N MET A 68 5.09 -11.44 -3.51
CA MET A 68 4.34 -12.64 -3.90
C MET A 68 5.01 -13.40 -5.04
N ALA A 69 5.53 -12.71 -6.06
CA ALA A 69 6.16 -13.34 -7.22
C ALA A 69 7.44 -14.10 -6.84
N ARG A 70 8.25 -13.57 -5.91
CA ARG A 70 9.49 -14.21 -5.46
C ARG A 70 9.26 -15.56 -4.77
N LEU A 71 8.13 -15.74 -4.11
CA LEU A 71 7.78 -17.04 -3.51
C LEU A 71 7.30 -18.05 -4.54
N HIS A 72 6.45 -17.63 -5.48
CA HIS A 72 6.01 -18.50 -6.57
C HIS A 72 7.16 -18.98 -7.45
N ALA A 73 8.20 -18.17 -7.64
CA ALA A 73 9.39 -18.56 -8.40
C ALA A 73 10.32 -19.56 -7.67
N LYS A 74 10.10 -19.80 -6.37
CA LYS A 74 10.90 -20.72 -5.54
C LYS A 74 10.28 -22.12 -5.41
N GLY A 75 9.05 -22.31 -5.89
CA GLY A 75 8.36 -23.60 -5.99
C GLY A 75 8.46 -24.18 -7.39
#